data_AF-A0A4T9DIV1-F1
#
_entry.id   AF-A0A4T9DIV1-F1
#
_cell.length_a   1.000
_cell.length_b   1.000
_cell.length_c   1.000
_cell.angle_alpha   90.00
_cell.angle_beta   90.00
_cell.angle_gamma   90.00
#
_symmetry.space_group_name_H-M   'P 1'
#
loop_
_entity.id
_entity.type
_entity.pdbx_description
1 polymer ?
#
loop_
_entity_poly.entity_id
_entity_poly.type
_entity_poly.pdbx_seq_one_letter_code
_entity_poly.pdbx_strand_id
1 'polypeptide(L)' 'MFPEYRDLISRLKNENPRFMSLFDKHNKLDHEIARKEGSDGRGYNAEVVRMKKQKLQLKDKMLKILQQESVKEV' A
#
# COMPACT_ATOMS: atom_id res chain seq x y z
N MET A 1 -2.85 2.78 7.04
CA MET A 1 -2.60 1.34 6.73
C MET A 1 -3.72 0.50 7.36
N PHE A 2 -3.74 -0.83 7.21
CA PHE A 2 -4.77 -1.71 7.82
C PHE A 2 -4.33 -2.18 9.22
N PRO A 3 -4.87 -1.63 10.33
CA PRO A 3 -4.44 -1.98 11.68
C PRO A 3 -4.87 -3.39 12.09
N GLU A 4 -6.01 -3.87 11.61
CA GLU A 4 -6.59 -5.18 11.94
C GLU A 4 -5.76 -6.35 11.40
N TYR A 5 -5.01 -6.13 10.32
CA TYR A 5 -4.15 -7.14 9.70
C TYR A 5 -2.67 -6.97 10.07
N ARG A 6 -2.33 -6.22 11.13
CA ARG A 6 -0.93 -5.85 11.42
C ARG A 6 -0.01 -7.07 11.56
N ASP A 7 -0.44 -8.09 12.29
CA ASP A 7 0.30 -9.35 12.45
C ASP A 7 0.46 -10.07 11.10
N LEU A 8 -0.64 -10.24 10.37
CA LEU A 8 -0.67 -10.89 9.07
C LEU A 8 0.23 -10.18 8.05
N ILE A 9 0.24 -8.84 8.06
CA ILE A 9 1.12 -8.02 7.23
C ILE A 9 2.60 -8.26 7.60
N SER A 10 2.93 -8.28 8.89
CA SER A 10 4.31 -8.52 9.35
C SER A 10 4.83 -9.88 8.90
N ARG A 11 3.96 -10.89 9.00
CA ARG A 11 4.20 -12.26 8.56
C ARG A 11 4.37 -12.36 7.04
N LEU A 12 3.39 -11.86 6.28
CA LEU A 12 3.39 -11.89 4.81
C LEU A 12 4.51 -11.07 4.16
N LYS A 13 5.04 -10.05 4.84
CA LYS A 13 6.24 -9.35 4.35
C LYS A 13 7.46 -10.27 4.22
N ASN A 14 7.54 -11.33 5.03
CA ASN A 14 8.63 -12.30 4.99
C ASN A 14 8.26 -13.54 4.18
N GLU A 15 7.02 -14.02 4.30
CA GLU A 15 6.59 -15.27 3.66
C GLU A 15 6.11 -15.11 2.21
N ASN A 16 5.67 -13.92 1.80
CA ASN A 16 5.07 -13.69 0.50
C ASN A 16 5.83 -12.61 -0.31
N PRO A 17 6.71 -13.00 -1.25
CA PRO A 17 7.48 -12.06 -2.06
C PRO A 17 6.60 -11.10 -2.88
N ARG A 18 5.42 -11.56 -3.29
CA ARG A 18 4.44 -10.74 -4.02
C ARG A 18 3.85 -9.67 -3.11
N PHE A 19 3.53 -10.00 -1.86
CA PHE A 19 3.06 -9.04 -0.87
C PHE A 19 4.15 -8.01 -0.55
N MET A 20 5.39 -8.47 -0.32
CA MET A 20 6.54 -7.59 -0.08
C MET A 20 6.73 -6.58 -1.22
N SER A 21 6.67 -7.01 -2.49
CA SER A 21 6.79 -6.12 -3.65
C SER A 21 5.65 -5.10 -3.74
N LEU A 22 4.41 -5.50 -3.41
CA LEU A 22 3.27 -4.57 -3.37
C LEU A 22 3.41 -3.55 -2.24
N PHE A 23 3.88 -4.00 -1.07
CA PHE A 23 4.10 -3.17 0.09
C PHE A 23 5.19 -2.13 -0.16
N ASP A 24 6.33 -2.54 -0.73
CA ASP A 24 7.42 -1.64 -1.10
C ASP A 24 6.95 -0.58 -2.11
N LYS A 25 6.27 -1.01 -3.18
CA LYS A 25 5.68 -0.09 -4.18
C LYS A 25 4.71 0.90 -3.55
N HIS A 26 3.89 0.46 -2.61
CA HIS A 26 2.96 1.34 -1.91
C HIS A 26 3.70 2.39 -1.07
N ASN A 27 4.73 2.00 -0.31
CA ASN A 27 5.52 2.94 0.50
C ASN A 27 6.30 3.92 -0.36
N LYS A 28 6.88 3.45 -1.48
CA LYS A 28 7.57 4.33 -2.43
C LYS A 28 6.62 5.36 -3.01
N LEU A 29 5.43 4.94 -3.45
CA LEU A 29 4.38 5.85 -3.94
C LEU A 29 3.93 6.83 -2.86
N ASP A 30 3.75 6.37 -1.62
CA ASP A 30 3.40 7.24 -0.48
C ASP A 30 4.44 8.34 -0.26
N HIS A 31 5.72 7.99 -0.20
CA HIS A 31 6.82 8.96 -0.09
C HIS A 31 6.90 9.90 -1.29
N GLU A 32 6.71 9.41 -2.52
CA GLU A 32 6.71 10.30 -3.69
C GLU A 32 5.51 11.24 -3.70
N ILE A 33 4.32 10.78 -3.30
CA ILE A 33 3.13 11.62 -3.15
C ILE A 33 3.41 12.70 -2.09
N ALA A 34 3.93 12.34 -0.92
CA ALA A 34 4.25 13.29 0.15
C ALA A 34 5.28 14.34 -0.31
N ARG A 35 6.33 13.91 -1.03
CA ARG A 35 7.33 14.82 -1.61
C ARG A 35 6.72 15.75 -2.66
N LYS A 36 5.83 15.24 -3.51
CA LYS A 36 5.19 16.03 -4.57
C LYS A 36 4.15 17.00 -4.02
N GLU A 37 3.31 16.59 -3.06
CA GLU A 37 2.31 17.47 -2.45
C GLU A 37 2.95 18.68 -1.75
N GLY A 38 4.13 18.47 -1.17
CA GLY A 38 4.83 19.47 -0.37
C GLY A 38 4.07 19.78 0.93
N SER A 39 4.76 20.39 1.90
CA SER A 39 4.15 20.71 3.21
C SER A 39 2.95 21.66 3.11
N ASP A 40 2.87 22.45 2.04
CA ASP A 40 1.84 23.47 1.81
C ASP A 40 0.70 23.00 0.86
N GLY A 41 0.71 21.75 0.39
CA GLY A 41 -0.34 21.19 -0.48
C GLY A 41 -0.43 21.78 -1.90
N ARG A 42 0.44 22.75 -2.24
CA ARG A 42 0.50 23.40 -3.56
C ARG A 42 0.93 22.47 -4.70
N GLY A 43 1.54 21.33 -4.38
CA GLY A 43 1.96 20.35 -5.37
C GLY A 43 0.85 19.37 -5.80
N TYR A 44 -0.38 19.58 -5.35
CA TYR A 44 -1.53 18.80 -5.81
C TYR A 44 -1.80 19.05 -7.29
N ASN A 45 -1.41 18.09 -8.12
CA ASN A 45 -1.56 18.15 -9.57
C ASN A 45 -2.17 16.84 -10.10
N ALA A 46 -2.47 16.79 -11.41
CA ALA A 46 -3.03 15.61 -12.06
C ALA A 46 -2.15 14.35 -11.88
N GLU A 47 -0.83 14.52 -11.73
CA GLU A 47 0.10 13.42 -11.49
C GLU A 47 -0.06 12.85 -10.08
N VAL A 48 -0.13 13.69 -9.05
CA VAL A 48 -0.43 13.31 -7.66
C VAL A 48 -1.76 12.57 -7.58
N VAL A 49 -2.80 13.04 -8.30
CA VAL A 49 -4.09 12.34 -8.38
C VAL A 49 -3.93 10.94 -8.96
N ARG A 50 -3.15 10.80 -10.05
CA ARG A 50 -2.82 9.49 -10.64
C ARG A 50 -2.08 8.59 -9.65
N MET A 51 -1.09 9.12 -8.94
CA MET A 51 -0.30 8.38 -7.96
C MET A 51 -1.16 7.93 -6.77
N LYS A 52 -2.04 8.79 -6.26
CA LYS A 52 -3.01 8.43 -5.20
C LYS A 52 -3.95 7.31 -5.66
N LYS A 53 -4.41 7.35 -6.92
CA LYS A 53 -5.22 6.28 -7.50
C LYS A 53 -4.44 4.97 -7.60
N GLN A 54 -3.18 5.01 -8.02
CA GLN A 54 -2.30 3.82 -8.02
C GLN A 54 -2.05 3.28 -6.61
N LYS A 55 -1.84 4.15 -5.62
CA LYS A 55 -1.69 3.77 -4.22
C LYS A 55 -2.93 3.06 -3.69
N LEU A 56 -4.12 3.55 -4.04
CA LEU A 56 -5.38 2.89 -3.70
C LEU A 56 -5.49 1.50 -4.36
N GLN A 57 -5.10 1.35 -5.61
CA GLN A 57 -5.06 0.04 -6.29
C GLN A 57 -4.07 -0.94 -5.65
N LEU A 58 -2.90 -0.47 -5.21
CA LEU A 58 -1.95 -1.31 -4.48
C LEU A 58 -2.53 -1.74 -3.13
N LYS A 59 -3.23 -0.83 -2.45
CA LYS A 59 -3.94 -1.14 -1.20
C LYS A 59 -5.02 -2.21 -1.40
N ASP A 60 -5.80 -2.14 -2.47
CA ASP A 60 -6.80 -3.15 -2.83
C ASP A 60 -6.18 -4.52 -3.10
N LYS A 61 -5.06 -4.56 -3.86
CA LYS A 61 -4.31 -5.80 -4.11
C LYS A 61 -3.76 -6.42 -2.84
N MET A 62 -3.21 -5.60 -1.94
CA MET A 62 -2.75 -6.07 -0.63
C MET A 62 -3.91 -6.62 0.20
N LEU A 63 -5.05 -5.93 0.23
CA LEU A 63 -6.24 -6.38 0.96
C LEU A 63 -6.74 -7.75 0.47
N LYS A 64 -6.76 -7.98 -0.84
CA LYS A 64 -7.13 -9.29 -1.39
C LYS A 64 -6.22 -10.41 -0.91
N ILE A 65 -4.92 -10.18 -0.85
CA ILE A 65 -3.97 -11.17 -0.32
C ILE A 65 -4.24 -11.39 1.18
N LEU A 66 -4.44 -10.33 1.95
CA LEU A 66 -4.74 -10.42 3.38
C LEU A 66 -6.02 -11.21 3.65
N GLN A 67 -7.09 -10.95 2.88
CA GLN A 67 -8.34 -11.69 2.99
C GLN A 67 -8.17 -13.17 2.60
N GLN A 68 -7.43 -13.46 1.54
CA GLN A 68 -7.16 -14.84 1.12
C GLN A 68 -6.40 -15.63 2.19
N GLU A 69 -5.38 -15.03 2.79
CA GLU A 69 -4.58 -15.68 3.83
C GLU A 69 -5.36 -15.79 5.15
N SER A 70 -6.14 -14.77 5.51
CA SER A 70 -7.04 -14.81 6.67
C SER A 70 -8.11 -15.89 6.57
N VAL A 71 -8.52 -16.30 5.37
CA VAL A 71 -9.47 -17.41 5.16
C VAL A 71 -8.77 -18.78 5.17
N LYS A 72 -7.49 -18.86 4.81
CA LYS A 72 -6.72 -20.12 4.86
C LYS A 72 -6.31 -20.53 6.28
N GLU A 73 -6.26 -19.59 7.22
CA GLU A 73 -5.97 -19.89 8.63
C GLU A 73 -7.20 -20.42 9.40
N VAL A 74 -8.32 -20.67 8.71
CA VAL A 74 -9.56 -21.27 9.26
C VAL A 74 -9.71 -22.72 8.85
#